data_AF-A0A2X0R4F4-F1
#
_entry.id   AF-A0A2X0R4F4-F1
#
_cell.length_a   1.000
_cell.length_b   1.000
_cell.length_c   1.000
_cell.angle_alpha   90.00
_cell.angle_beta   90.00
_cell.angle_gamma   90.00
#
_symmetry.space_group_name_H-M   'P 1'
#
loop_
_entity.id
_entity.type
_entity.pdbx_description
1 polymer ?
#
loop_
_entity_poly.entity_id
_entity_poly.type
_entity_poly.pdbx_seq_one_letter_code
_entity_poly.pdbx_strand_id
1 'polypeptide(L)'
;MKNDKKCERAIPGGIEIKESGTPRQYEINGQAATFVPLSIKRRHISKVLIPPVGSEATTFKPSLDLPLIRTLGKAFYWQSLLDSGEVANASDLAKQLKLEPGWVSEVLRMTLLAPDIVQTVLDGRQPRNLNLQTMRGRNSDIPLIWEDQRRMFGFSLSHQFG
;
A
#
# COMPACT_ATOMS: atom_id res chain seq x y z
N MET A 1 -24.05 47.31 -3.53
CA MET A 1 -24.36 46.62 -2.26
C MET A 1 -25.01 45.27 -2.55
N LYS A 2 -24.22 44.19 -2.59
CA LYS A 2 -24.58 42.83 -2.14
C LYS A 2 -23.31 41.98 -2.17
N ASN A 3 -23.00 41.42 -1.02
CA ASN A 3 -21.77 40.70 -0.69
C ASN A 3 -21.78 39.31 -1.32
N ASP A 4 -20.84 39.03 -2.21
CA ASP A 4 -20.49 37.66 -2.60
C ASP A 4 -19.57 37.08 -1.52
N LYS A 5 -20.19 36.60 -0.44
CA LYS A 5 -19.49 35.77 0.55
C LYS A 5 -19.18 34.43 -0.10
N LYS A 6 -18.02 34.33 -0.76
CA LYS A 6 -17.44 33.08 -1.22
C LYS A 6 -17.31 32.15 -0.02
N CYS A 7 -18.17 31.14 0.03
CA CYS A 7 -18.17 30.10 1.06
C CYS A 7 -17.02 29.15 0.77
N GLU A 8 -15.80 29.57 1.11
CA GLU A 8 -14.58 28.76 0.97
C GLU A 8 -14.54 27.74 2.11
N ARG A 9 -15.29 26.65 1.95
CA ARG A 9 -15.19 25.49 2.84
C ARG A 9 -13.85 24.81 2.57
N ALA A 10 -12.96 24.82 3.56
CA ALA A 10 -11.69 24.12 3.53
C ALA A 10 -11.93 22.61 3.27
N ILE A 11 -11.36 22.09 2.19
CA ILE A 11 -11.45 20.68 1.80
C ILE A 11 -10.25 19.95 2.45
N PRO A 12 -10.45 18.83 3.17
CA PRO A 12 -9.36 18.08 3.76
C PRO A 12 -8.38 17.57 2.68
N GLY A 13 -7.08 17.67 2.99
CA GLY A 13 -5.97 17.64 2.04
C GLY A 13 -5.96 16.47 1.04
N GLY A 14 -5.62 16.79 -0.22
CA GLY A 14 -5.39 15.83 -1.30
C GLY A 14 -6.45 15.79 -2.39
N ILE A 15 -7.51 16.61 -2.32
CA ILE A 15 -8.54 16.71 -3.37
C ILE A 15 -8.36 18.02 -4.14
N GLU A 16 -8.14 17.92 -5.45
CA GLU A 16 -8.10 19.05 -6.38
C GLU A 16 -9.43 19.08 -7.16
N ILE A 17 -10.19 20.17 -7.05
CA ILE A 17 -11.42 20.39 -7.81
C ILE A 17 -11.14 21.45 -8.88
N LYS A 18 -11.39 21.13 -10.15
CA LYS A 18 -11.30 22.06 -11.28
C LYS A 18 -12.66 22.19 -11.95
N GLU A 19 -13.00 23.36 -12.46
CA GLU A 19 -14.17 23.51 -13.35
C GLU A 19 -13.90 22.74 -14.64
N SER A 20 -14.83 21.86 -15.03
CA SER A 20 -14.67 20.91 -16.14
C SER A 20 -15.42 21.30 -17.41
N GLY A 21 -16.04 22.47 -17.43
CA GLY A 21 -16.77 23.00 -18.59
C GLY A 21 -17.52 24.30 -18.30
N THR A 22 -18.28 24.78 -19.29
CA THR A 22 -19.04 26.02 -19.18
C THR A 22 -20.22 25.89 -18.21
N PRO A 23 -20.36 26.79 -17.23
CA PRO A 23 -21.54 26.85 -16.38
C PRO A 23 -22.83 27.00 -17.20
N ARG A 24 -23.89 26.31 -16.80
CA ARG A 24 -25.21 26.41 -17.42
C ARG A 24 -26.20 26.91 -16.38
N GLN A 25 -26.92 27.97 -16.72
CA GLN A 25 -27.99 28.50 -15.88
C GLN A 25 -29.32 27.92 -16.35
N TYR A 26 -30.16 27.50 -15.42
CA TYR A 26 -31.51 27.01 -15.67
C TYR A 26 -32.46 27.49 -14.57
N GLU A 27 -33.75 27.53 -14.86
CA GLU A 27 -34.78 27.77 -13.84
C GLU A 27 -35.42 26.44 -13.44
N ILE A 28 -35.33 26.07 -12.17
CA ILE A 28 -36.06 24.93 -11.59
C ILE A 28 -37.12 25.50 -10.67
N ASN A 29 -38.39 25.20 -10.93
CA ASN A 29 -39.53 25.58 -10.08
C ASN A 29 -39.59 27.08 -9.74
N GLY A 30 -39.31 27.96 -10.72
CA GLY A 30 -39.30 29.41 -10.52
C GLY A 30 -38.09 29.95 -9.76
N GLN A 31 -37.07 29.13 -9.51
CA GLN A 31 -35.82 29.52 -8.89
C GLN A 31 -34.66 29.35 -9.88
N ALA A 32 -33.86 30.41 -10.06
CA ALA A 32 -32.65 30.35 -10.87
C ALA A 32 -31.60 29.45 -10.19
N ALA A 33 -31.13 28.44 -10.90
CA ALA A 33 -30.11 27.51 -10.48
C ALA A 33 -28.99 27.44 -11.52
N THR A 34 -27.74 27.43 -11.06
CA THR A 34 -26.55 27.41 -11.93
C THR A 34 -25.81 26.10 -11.73
N PHE A 35 -25.66 25.35 -12.82
CA PHE A 35 -24.88 24.13 -12.87
C PHE A 35 -23.47 24.43 -13.34
N VAL A 36 -22.49 24.22 -12.45
CA VAL A 36 -21.06 24.31 -12.77
C VAL A 36 -20.52 22.89 -12.86
N PRO A 37 -20.12 22.41 -14.06
CA PRO A 37 -19.50 21.10 -14.18
C PRO A 37 -18.12 21.13 -13.49
N LEU A 38 -17.84 20.15 -12.62
CA LEU A 38 -16.59 20.04 -11.87
C LEU A 38 -15.87 18.71 -12.18
N SER A 39 -14.53 18.74 -12.19
CA SER A 39 -13.63 17.60 -12.21
C SER A 39 -12.93 17.50 -10.86
N ILE A 40 -13.16 16.39 -10.15
CA ILE A 40 -12.56 16.11 -8.85
C ILE A 40 -11.43 15.10 -9.05
N LYS A 41 -10.20 15.48 -8.75
CA LYS A 41 -9.02 14.61 -8.80
C LYS A 41 -8.45 14.43 -7.40
N ARG A 42 -8.17 13.18 -7.03
CA ARG A 42 -7.47 12.86 -5.78
C ARG A 42 -5.97 12.81 -6.05
N ARG A 43 -5.21 13.75 -5.51
CA ARG A 43 -3.74 13.72 -5.53
C ARG A 43 -3.25 12.86 -4.37
N HIS A 44 -2.49 11.81 -4.68
CA HIS A 44 -1.64 11.15 -3.68
C HIS A 44 -0.52 12.12 -3.34
N ILE A 45 -0.47 12.57 -2.08
CA ILE A 45 0.60 13.46 -1.61
C ILE A 45 1.87 12.60 -1.52
N SER A 46 2.78 12.76 -2.47
CA SER A 46 4.14 12.19 -2.36
C SER A 46 5.03 13.24 -1.70
N LYS A 47 5.58 12.93 -0.53
CA LYS A 47 6.57 13.80 0.12
C LYS A 47 7.89 13.65 -0.63
N VAL A 48 8.25 14.64 -1.44
CA VAL A 48 9.58 14.72 -2.06
C VAL A 48 10.45 15.57 -1.16
N LEU A 49 11.47 14.94 -0.55
CA LEU A 49 12.46 15.64 0.28
C LEU A 49 13.59 16.08 -0.65
N ILE A 50 13.66 17.37 -0.94
CA ILE A 50 14.74 17.95 -1.75
C ILE A 50 15.79 18.48 -0.76
N PRO A 51 17.00 17.91 -0.72
CA PRO A 51 18.05 18.43 0.14
C PRO A 51 18.46 19.84 -0.33
N PRO A 52 18.77 20.77 0.61
CA PRO A 52 19.25 22.09 0.26
C PRO A 52 20.61 22.00 -0.46
N VAL A 53 20.86 22.96 -1.35
CA VAL A 53 22.06 23.00 -2.21
C VAL A 53 23.31 23.04 -1.34
N GLY A 54 24.19 22.04 -1.48
CA GLY A 54 25.43 21.90 -0.70
C GLY A 54 25.36 20.91 0.48
N SER A 55 24.19 20.33 0.78
CA SER A 55 24.09 19.19 1.70
C SER A 55 24.15 17.88 0.92
N GLU A 56 25.00 16.96 1.34
CA GLU A 56 24.92 15.57 0.87
C GLU A 56 23.53 15.03 1.20
N ALA A 57 22.87 14.43 0.21
CA ALA A 57 21.59 13.78 0.41
C ALA A 57 21.79 12.65 1.42
N THR A 58 21.44 12.88 2.69
CA THR A 58 21.45 11.81 3.67
C THR A 58 20.58 10.70 3.11
N THR A 59 21.21 9.56 2.80
CA THR A 59 20.57 8.38 2.22
C THR A 59 19.23 8.18 2.90
N PHE A 60 18.15 8.39 2.14
CA PHE A 60 16.77 8.35 2.63
C PHE A 60 16.62 7.16 3.58
N LYS A 61 16.32 7.43 4.86
CA LYS A 61 15.94 6.37 5.79
C LYS A 61 14.87 5.55 5.09
N PRO A 62 15.04 4.24 4.90
CA PRO A 62 14.01 3.46 4.25
C PRO A 62 12.73 3.68 5.03
N SER A 63 11.71 4.18 4.34
CA SER A 63 10.37 4.27 4.90
C SER A 63 9.92 2.83 5.11
N LEU A 64 10.02 2.33 6.34
CA LEU A 64 9.49 1.02 6.74
C LEU A 64 8.11 0.84 6.12
N ASP A 65 7.94 -0.22 5.32
CA ASP A 65 6.65 -0.57 4.74
C ASP A 65 5.81 -1.21 5.85
N LEU A 66 5.24 -0.35 6.71
CA LEU A 66 4.39 -0.78 7.83
C LEU A 66 3.26 -1.72 7.40
N PRO A 67 2.57 -1.50 6.26
CA PRO A 67 1.65 -2.49 5.71
C PRO A 67 2.28 -3.87 5.49
N LEU A 68 3.43 -3.95 4.83
CA LEU A 68 4.14 -5.22 4.59
C LEU A 68 4.54 -5.91 5.90
N ILE A 69 5.16 -5.17 6.83
CA ILE A 69 5.58 -5.68 8.14
C ILE A 69 4.39 -6.22 8.93
N ARG A 70 3.27 -5.48 8.98
CA ARG A 70 2.04 -5.94 9.65
C ARG A 70 1.48 -7.21 9.02
N THR A 71 1.62 -7.36 7.70
CA THR A 71 1.12 -8.52 6.99
C THR A 71 2.02 -9.75 7.23
N LEU A 72 3.33 -9.56 7.30
CA LEU A 72 4.28 -10.60 7.75
C LEU A 72 3.95 -11.08 9.17
N GLY A 73 3.71 -10.15 10.11
CA GLY A 73 3.32 -10.53 11.47
C GLY A 73 2.03 -11.36 11.51
N LYS A 74 1.05 -11.00 10.68
CA LYS A 74 -0.17 -11.81 10.52
C LYS A 74 0.11 -13.18 9.91
N ALA A 75 1.00 -13.28 8.93
CA ALA A 75 1.36 -14.54 8.30
C ALA A 75 1.91 -15.54 9.30
N PHE A 76 2.89 -15.14 10.12
CA PHE A 76 3.46 -16.01 11.15
C PHE A 76 2.46 -16.33 12.25
N TYR A 77 1.63 -15.37 12.65
CA TYR A 77 0.56 -15.63 13.63
C TYR A 77 -0.44 -16.66 13.10
N TRP A 78 -0.92 -16.50 11.86
CA TRP A 78 -1.85 -17.44 11.24
C TRP A 78 -1.25 -18.82 11.03
N GLN A 79 0.02 -18.89 10.65
CA GLN A 79 0.77 -20.14 10.59
C GLN A 79 0.81 -20.81 11.97
N SER A 80 1.07 -20.05 13.04
CA SER A 80 1.08 -20.60 14.40
C SER A 80 -0.27 -21.16 14.85
N LEU A 81 -1.39 -20.58 14.41
CA LEU A 81 -2.74 -21.09 14.70
C LEU A 81 -3.04 -22.39 13.95
N LEU A 82 -2.48 -22.55 12.74
CA LEU A 82 -2.57 -23.79 11.98
C LEU A 82 -1.68 -24.87 12.62
N ASP A 83 -0.46 -24.49 13.02
CA ASP A 83 0.51 -25.40 13.63
C ASP A 83 0.06 -25.86 15.03
N SER A 84 -0.61 -24.99 15.81
CA SER A 84 -1.20 -25.33 17.10
C SER A 84 -2.47 -26.18 17.00
N GLY A 85 -3.06 -26.27 15.80
CA GLY A 85 -4.33 -26.94 15.57
C GLY A 85 -5.55 -26.18 16.08
N GLU A 86 -5.41 -24.94 16.54
CA GLU A 86 -6.55 -24.06 16.86
C GLU A 86 -7.46 -23.83 15.65
N VAL A 87 -6.86 -23.82 14.45
CA VAL A 87 -7.57 -23.71 13.19
C VAL A 87 -7.21 -24.89 12.30
N ALA A 88 -8.23 -25.57 11.76
CA ALA A 88 -8.03 -26.82 11.03
C ALA A 88 -7.40 -26.64 9.64
N ASN A 89 -7.68 -25.53 8.96
CA ASN A 89 -7.14 -25.24 7.62
C ASN A 89 -7.29 -23.75 7.26
N ALA A 90 -6.60 -23.33 6.20
CA ALA A 90 -6.63 -21.95 5.71
C ALA A 90 -8.05 -21.48 5.30
N SER A 91 -8.91 -22.37 4.80
CA SER A 91 -10.29 -22.03 4.43
C SER A 91 -11.16 -21.75 5.67
N ASP A 92 -10.93 -22.46 6.77
CA ASP A 92 -11.59 -22.22 8.04
C ASP A 92 -11.12 -20.90 8.64
N LEU A 93 -9.81 -20.63 8.60
CA LEU A 93 -9.24 -19.34 8.99
C LEU A 93 -9.88 -18.17 8.21
N ALA A 94 -10.06 -18.33 6.89
CA ALA A 94 -10.71 -17.33 6.05
C ALA A 94 -12.16 -17.08 6.46
N LYS A 95 -12.92 -18.13 6.79
CA LYS A 95 -14.31 -18.01 7.28
C LYS A 95 -14.37 -17.29 8.61
N GLN A 96 -13.52 -17.68 9.57
CA GLN A 96 -13.48 -17.08 10.90
C GLN A 96 -13.16 -15.58 10.85
N LEU A 97 -12.21 -15.20 9.99
CA LEU A 97 -11.79 -13.80 9.81
C LEU A 97 -12.67 -13.01 8.83
N LYS A 98 -13.65 -13.65 8.17
CA LYS A 98 -14.48 -13.08 7.09
C LYS A 98 -13.65 -12.49 5.96
N LEU A 99 -12.64 -13.23 5.54
CA LEU A 99 -11.68 -12.86 4.51
C LEU A 99 -11.84 -13.73 3.27
N GLU A 100 -11.32 -13.21 2.16
CA GLU A 100 -11.21 -13.96 0.91
C GLU A 100 -10.17 -15.09 1.09
N PRO A 101 -10.49 -16.37 0.78
CA PRO A 101 -9.55 -17.48 0.92
C PRO A 101 -8.24 -17.31 0.15
N GLY A 102 -8.30 -16.65 -1.02
CA GLY A 102 -7.12 -16.30 -1.78
C GLY A 102 -6.21 -15.34 -1.01
N TRP A 103 -6.79 -14.36 -0.31
CA TRP A 103 -6.00 -13.43 0.51
C TRP A 103 -5.34 -14.12 1.70
N VAL A 104 -6.01 -15.06 2.36
CA VAL A 104 -5.42 -15.83 3.46
C VAL A 104 -4.26 -16.68 2.96
N SER A 105 -4.42 -17.34 1.81
CA SER A 105 -3.38 -18.13 1.18
C SER A 105 -2.17 -17.26 0.79
N GLU A 106 -2.41 -16.08 0.21
CA GLU A 106 -1.35 -15.11 -0.12
C GLU A 106 -0.54 -14.67 1.09
N VAL A 107 -1.21 -14.41 2.21
CA VAL A 107 -0.53 -14.01 3.46
C VAL A 107 0.26 -15.19 4.02
N LEU A 108 -0.31 -16.39 4.06
CA LEU A 108 0.40 -17.59 4.53
C LEU A 108 1.64 -17.89 3.67
N ARG A 109 1.61 -17.67 2.35
CA ARG A 109 2.81 -17.83 1.50
C ARG A 109 3.97 -16.93 1.91
N MET A 110 3.73 -15.82 2.61
CA MET A 110 4.82 -14.96 3.09
C MET A 110 5.70 -15.66 4.13
N THR A 111 5.22 -16.71 4.80
CA THR A 111 6.05 -17.49 5.74
C THR A 111 7.10 -18.35 5.02
N LEU A 112 6.94 -18.58 3.71
CA LEU A 112 7.88 -19.34 2.88
C LEU A 112 9.04 -18.50 2.35
N LEU A 113 9.07 -17.19 2.65
CA LEU A 113 10.17 -16.32 2.29
C LEU A 113 11.46 -16.73 3.00
N ALA A 114 12.58 -16.57 2.31
CA ALA A 114 13.88 -16.76 2.91
C ALA A 114 14.06 -15.80 4.12
N PRO A 115 14.64 -16.27 5.24
CA PRO A 115 14.71 -15.50 6.49
C PRO A 115 15.50 -14.20 6.35
N ASP A 116 16.51 -14.17 5.49
CA ASP A 116 17.28 -12.97 5.13
C ASP A 116 16.41 -11.89 4.45
N ILE A 117 15.46 -12.31 3.61
CA ILE A 117 14.51 -11.40 2.98
C ILE A 117 13.56 -10.81 4.03
N VAL A 118 13.02 -11.65 4.91
CA VAL A 118 12.16 -11.19 6.01
C VAL A 118 12.91 -10.20 6.91
N GLN A 119 14.18 -10.49 7.25
CA GLN A 119 14.99 -9.60 8.08
C GLN A 119 15.19 -8.24 7.42
N THR A 120 15.48 -8.18 6.11
CA THR A 120 15.61 -6.88 5.44
C THR A 120 14.32 -6.06 5.38
N VAL A 121 13.15 -6.72 5.32
CA VAL A 121 11.86 -6.04 5.43
C VAL A 121 11.69 -5.43 6.83
N LEU A 122 12.03 -6.18 7.87
CA LEU A 122 11.97 -5.69 9.26
C LEU A 122 12.97 -4.56 9.52
N ASP A 123 14.15 -4.61 8.90
CA ASP A 123 15.17 -3.56 8.96
C ASP A 123 14.80 -2.33 8.10
N GLY A 124 13.71 -2.39 7.34
CA GLY A 124 13.33 -1.40 6.33
C GLY A 124 14.22 -1.41 5.09
N ARG A 125 15.30 -2.19 5.04
CA ARG A 125 16.23 -2.29 3.90
C ARG A 125 15.67 -3.10 2.72
N GLN A 126 14.36 -3.27 2.63
CA GLN A 126 13.71 -3.98 1.54
C GLN A 126 13.97 -3.31 0.18
N PRO A 127 14.24 -4.09 -0.88
CA PRO A 127 14.39 -3.54 -2.22
C PRO A 127 13.04 -3.05 -2.76
N ARG A 128 13.05 -2.08 -3.68
CA ARG A 128 11.82 -1.41 -4.16
C ARG A 128 10.80 -2.34 -4.84
N ASN A 129 11.27 -3.46 -5.37
CA ASN A 129 10.46 -4.52 -5.97
C ASN A 129 9.80 -5.44 -4.91
N LEU A 130 10.24 -5.40 -3.65
CA LEU A 130 9.68 -6.16 -2.54
C LEU A 130 8.62 -5.32 -1.81
N ASN A 131 7.37 -5.47 -2.23
CA ASN A 131 6.22 -4.80 -1.63
C ASN A 131 5.02 -5.76 -1.53
N LEU A 132 3.95 -5.33 -0.86
CA LEU A 132 2.73 -6.13 -0.72
C LEU A 132 2.12 -6.58 -2.05
N GLN A 133 2.19 -5.78 -3.12
CA GLN A 133 1.63 -6.17 -4.42
C GLN A 133 2.41 -7.32 -5.06
N THR A 134 3.73 -7.30 -4.92
CA THR A 134 4.61 -8.40 -5.34
C THR A 134 4.30 -9.66 -4.54
N MET A 135 4.11 -9.55 -3.23
CA MET A 135 3.73 -10.68 -2.37
C MET A 135 2.38 -11.30 -2.73
N ARG A 136 1.45 -10.48 -3.20
CA ARG A 136 0.14 -10.93 -3.70
C ARG A 136 0.21 -11.68 -5.03
N GLY A 137 1.38 -11.82 -5.67
CA GLY A 137 1.50 -12.54 -6.93
C GLY A 137 0.84 -11.83 -8.13
N ARG A 138 0.47 -10.55 -7.99
CA ARG A 138 -0.14 -9.79 -9.10
C ARG A 138 0.85 -9.47 -10.22
N ASN A 139 2.14 -9.37 -9.88
CA ASN A 139 3.17 -8.96 -10.83
C ASN A 139 4.06 -10.15 -11.27
N SER A 140 4.24 -11.15 -10.39
CA SER A 140 5.14 -12.27 -10.60
C SER A 140 4.96 -13.30 -9.49
N ASP A 141 4.93 -14.58 -9.83
CA ASP A 141 4.93 -15.66 -8.83
C ASP A 141 6.28 -15.68 -8.10
N ILE A 142 6.24 -15.78 -6.77
CA ILE A 142 7.44 -15.89 -5.95
C ILE A 142 7.86 -17.37 -5.95
N PRO A 143 9.09 -17.70 -6.38
CA PRO A 143 9.56 -19.07 -6.39
C PRO A 143 9.60 -19.64 -4.96
N LEU A 144 9.32 -20.93 -4.83
CA LEU A 144 9.39 -21.63 -3.53
C LEU A 144 10.84 -21.82 -3.05
N ILE A 145 11.78 -21.92 -3.99
CA ILE A 145 13.20 -22.13 -3.69
C ILE A 145 13.83 -20.82 -3.23
N TRP A 146 14.41 -20.81 -2.03
CA TRP A 146 15.02 -19.61 -1.44
C TRP A 146 16.16 -19.01 -2.29
N GLU A 147 16.96 -19.83 -2.97
CA GLU A 147 18.01 -19.32 -3.87
C GLU A 147 17.43 -18.50 -5.02
N ASP A 148 16.32 -18.96 -5.60
CA ASP A 148 15.65 -18.24 -6.68
C ASP A 148 14.92 -17.00 -6.18
N GLN A 149 14.39 -17.03 -4.95
CA GLN A 149 13.87 -15.83 -4.30
C GLN A 149 14.96 -14.77 -4.14
N ARG A 150 16.14 -15.16 -3.65
CA ARG A 150 17.29 -14.26 -3.48
C ARG A 150 17.71 -13.65 -4.82
N ARG A 151 17.82 -14.46 -5.88
CA ARG A 151 18.11 -13.98 -7.25
C ARG A 151 17.06 -13.01 -7.75
N MET A 152 15.78 -13.34 -7.57
CA MET A 152 14.64 -12.52 -8.01
C MET A 152 14.63 -11.14 -7.32
N PHE A 153 14.95 -11.09 -6.04
CA PHE A 153 14.97 -9.85 -5.27
C PHE A 153 16.35 -9.15 -5.23
N GLY A 154 17.35 -9.69 -5.93
CA GLY A 154 18.69 -9.10 -6.01
C GLY A 154 19.52 -9.22 -4.73
N PHE A 155 19.21 -10.20 -3.87
CA PHE A 155 20.03 -10.53 -2.71
C PHE A 155 21.27 -11.27 -3.22
N SER A 156 22.45 -10.67 -3.06
CA SER A 156 23.70 -11.38 -3.22
C SER A 156 23.75 -12.50 -2.18
N LEU A 157 24.01 -13.74 -2.61
CA LEU A 157 24.26 -14.89 -1.74
C LEU A 157 25.55 -14.63 -0.91
N SER A 158 25.51 -13.73 0.06
CA SER A 158 26.51 -13.69 1.12
C SER A 158 26.21 -14.86 2.03
N HIS A 159 26.83 -15.97 1.67
CA HIS A 159 26.95 -17.22 2.40
C HIS A 159 27.21 -16.95 3.89
N GLN A 160 26.17 -16.98 4.73
CA GLN A 160 26.36 -16.91 6.18
C GLN A 160 25.20 -17.57 6.91
N PHE A 161 25.14 -18.90 6.83
CA PHE A 161 24.59 -19.72 7.91
C PHE A 161 25.53 -20.93 8.05
N GLY A 162 26.47 -20.80 8.98
CA GLY A 162 27.17 -21.92 9.61
C GLY A 162 26.56 -22.16 10.99
#